data_AF-A0A0W7X8J7-F1
#
_entry.id   AF-A0A0W7X8J7-F1
#
_cell.length_a   1.000
_cell.length_b   1.000
_cell.length_c   1.000
_cell.angle_alpha   90.00
_cell.angle_beta   90.00
_cell.angle_gamma   90.00
#
_symmetry.space_group_name_H-M   'P 1'
#
loop_
_entity.id
_entity.type
_entity.pdbx_description
1 polymer ?
#
loop_
_entity_poly.entity_id
_entity_poly.type
_entity_poly.pdbx_seq_one_letter_code
_entity_poly.pdbx_strand_id
1 'polypeptide(L)' 'MTDHTTPAPETAPEAAPESGPQAAPAPDSTESLQQQLVQSLMGIIGAPDDAETARAADTVLRALDARLAGRAAAA' A
#
# COMPACT_ATOMS: atom_id res chain seq x y z
N MET A 1 -44.92 33.35 23.57
CA MET A 1 -44.65 31.92 23.41
C MET A 1 -43.38 31.79 22.60
N THR A 2 -42.29 31.49 23.31
CA THR A 2 -41.02 30.87 22.86
C THR A 2 -41.33 29.73 21.88
N ASP A 3 -40.59 29.42 20.81
CA ASP A 3 -39.16 29.55 20.51
C ASP A 3 -39.00 29.37 18.98
N HIS A 4 -38.33 30.29 18.29
CA HIS A 4 -37.93 30.10 16.89
C HIS A 4 -36.48 29.59 16.86
N THR A 5 -36.38 28.27 16.73
CA THR A 5 -35.32 27.48 16.09
C THR A 5 -34.02 28.22 15.74
N THR A 6 -32.97 27.94 16.49
CA THR A 6 -31.58 28.19 16.10
C THR A 6 -31.17 27.15 15.05
N PRO A 7 -30.69 27.53 13.85
CA PRO A 7 -30.03 26.59 12.95
C PRO A 7 -28.68 26.17 13.54
N ALA A 8 -28.37 24.89 13.40
CA ALA A 8 -27.19 24.22 13.93
C ALA A 8 -25.87 24.91 13.54
N PRO A 9 -24.83 24.88 14.40
CA PRO A 9 -23.47 25.08 13.93
C PRO A 9 -23.08 23.88 13.06
N GLU A 10 -23.01 24.14 11.76
CA GLU A 10 -22.20 23.42 10.79
C GLU A 10 -20.83 23.14 11.41
N THR A 11 -20.65 21.91 11.88
CA THR A 11 -19.35 21.41 12.32
C THR A 11 -18.85 20.57 11.16
N ALA A 12 -17.65 20.92 10.70
CA ALA A 12 -16.94 20.39 9.55
C ALA A 12 -17.03 18.86 9.38
N PRO A 13 -16.82 18.32 8.16
CA PRO A 13 -16.50 16.91 8.00
C PRO A 13 -15.23 16.60 8.81
N GLU A 14 -15.43 16.06 10.00
CA GLU A 14 -14.37 15.52 10.82
C GLU A 14 -13.67 14.43 10.00
N ALA A 15 -12.37 14.64 9.85
CA ALA A 15 -11.33 13.74 9.39
C ALA A 15 -11.83 12.30 9.19
N ALA A 16 -11.84 11.84 7.93
CA ALA A 16 -10.83 10.90 7.44
C ALA A 16 -10.71 9.65 8.34
N PRO A 17 -11.00 8.45 7.80
CA PRO A 17 -11.03 7.21 8.58
C PRO A 17 -9.77 7.11 9.42
N GLU A 18 -9.98 6.95 10.73
CA GLU A 18 -8.96 6.59 11.70
C GLU A 18 -8.23 5.35 11.18
N SER A 19 -7.16 5.59 10.43
CA SER A 19 -6.11 4.61 10.20
C SER A 19 -5.37 4.54 11.53
N GLY A 20 -5.97 3.82 12.49
CA GLY A 20 -5.28 3.37 13.69
C GLY A 20 -3.93 2.78 13.28
N PRO A 21 -2.89 2.89 14.14
CA PRO A 21 -1.49 2.79 13.74
C PRO A 21 -1.30 1.60 12.79
N GLN A 22 -1.26 1.91 11.49
CA GLN A 22 -0.95 0.93 10.48
C GLN A 22 0.52 0.64 10.75
N ALA A 23 0.76 -0.42 11.53
CA ALA A 23 2.10 -0.91 11.77
C ALA A 23 2.71 -1.00 10.38
N ALA A 24 3.67 -0.11 10.10
CA ALA A 24 4.29 -0.02 8.79
C ALA A 24 4.63 -1.45 8.37
N PRO A 25 4.17 -1.92 7.20
CA PRO A 25 4.34 -3.31 6.82
C PRO A 25 5.81 -3.63 7.01
N ALA A 26 6.11 -4.62 7.86
CA ALA A 26 7.49 -4.97 8.13
C ALA A 26 8.19 -5.16 6.77
N PRO A 27 9.41 -4.64 6.57
CA PRO A 27 10.00 -4.46 5.24
C PRO A 27 10.00 -5.76 4.40
N ASP A 28 10.03 -6.92 5.07
CA ASP A 28 10.01 -8.27 4.48
C ASP A 28 8.62 -8.94 4.40
N SER A 29 7.54 -8.21 4.69
CA SER A 29 6.18 -8.73 4.60
C SER A 29 5.78 -8.97 3.15
N THR A 30 4.94 -9.97 2.91
CA THR A 30 4.44 -10.26 1.56
C THR A 30 3.74 -9.05 0.93
N GLU A 31 3.01 -8.26 1.73
CA GLU A 31 2.38 -7.01 1.26
C GLU A 31 3.40 -5.94 0.87
N SER A 32 4.49 -5.79 1.63
CA SER A 32 5.61 -4.89 1.29
C SER A 32 6.26 -5.28 -0.04
N LEU A 33 6.51 -6.58 -0.25
CA LEU A 33 7.06 -7.10 -1.51
C LEU A 33 6.10 -6.91 -2.70
N GLN A 34 4.79 -7.03 -2.50
CA GLN A 34 3.80 -6.74 -3.54
C GLN A 34 3.78 -5.25 -3.92
N GLN A 35 3.83 -4.34 -2.93
CA GLN A 35 3.90 -2.90 -3.18
C GLN A 35 5.19 -2.50 -3.92
N GLN A 36 6.33 -3.09 -3.54
CA GLN A 36 7.61 -2.89 -4.24
C GLN A 36 7.57 -3.40 -5.69
N LEU A 37 6.91 -4.54 -5.94
CA LEU A 37 6.73 -5.07 -7.29
C LEU A 37 5.88 -4.15 -8.16
N VAL A 38 4.80 -3.61 -7.61
CA VAL A 38 3.93 -2.66 -8.32
C VAL A 38 4.67 -1.37 -8.68
N GLN A 39 5.43 -0.80 -7.74
CA GLN A 39 6.26 0.38 -8.04
C GLN A 39 7.32 0.08 -9.11
N SER A 40 7.98 -1.08 -9.02
CA SER A 40 8.97 -1.49 -10.01
C SER A 40 8.35 -1.65 -11.40
N LEU A 41 7.14 -2.22 -11.49
CA LEU A 41 6.40 -2.36 -12.74
C LEU A 41 6.01 -1.00 -13.33
N MET A 42 5.56 -0.05 -12.50
CA MET A 42 5.32 1.33 -12.96
C MET A 42 6.60 1.99 -13.48
N GLY A 43 7.74 1.75 -12.81
CA GLY A 43 9.05 2.22 -13.28
C GLY A 43 9.42 1.66 -14.66
N ILE A 44 9.26 0.35 -14.87
CA ILE A 44 9.53 -0.30 -16.17
C ILE A 44 8.61 0.23 -17.27
N ILE A 45 7.34 0.50 -16.97
CA ILE A 45 6.41 1.09 -17.94
C ILE A 45 6.87 2.51 -18.33
N GLY A 46 7.42 3.28 -17.40
CA GLY A 46 7.96 4.62 -17.65
C GLY A 46 9.33 4.63 -18.34
N ALA A 47 10.13 3.58 -18.16
CA ALA A 47 11.47 3.44 -18.72
C ALA A 47 11.77 1.95 -19.03
N PRO A 48 11.29 1.42 -20.17
CA PRO A 48 11.41 0.00 -20.48
C PRO A 48 12.84 -0.46 -20.76
N ASP A 49 13.72 0.47 -21.16
CA ASP A 49 15.14 0.19 -21.46
C ASP A 49 16.05 0.35 -20.24
N ASP A 50 15.50 0.68 -19.07
CA ASP A 50 16.30 0.86 -17.86
C ASP A 50 16.65 -0.49 -17.21
N ALA A 51 17.86 -0.98 -17.52
CA ALA A 51 18.36 -2.26 -17.05
C ALA A 51 18.49 -2.34 -15.52
N GLU A 52 18.68 -1.21 -14.84
CA GLU A 52 18.77 -1.14 -13.38
C GLU A 52 17.40 -1.40 -12.74
N THR A 53 16.35 -0.72 -13.20
CA THR A 53 14.97 -0.95 -12.79
C THR A 53 14.53 -2.39 -13.07
N ALA A 54 14.89 -2.95 -14.23
CA ALA A 54 14.58 -4.34 -14.55
C ALA A 54 15.23 -5.33 -13.57
N ARG A 55 16.49 -5.07 -13.17
CA ARG A 55 17.21 -5.93 -12.21
C ARG A 55 16.66 -5.83 -10.79
N ALA A 56 16.25 -4.63 -10.38
CA ALA A 56 15.58 -4.41 -9.10
C ALA A 56 14.24 -5.17 -9.06
N ALA A 57 13.44 -5.09 -10.13
CA ALA A 57 12.17 -5.80 -10.24
C ALA A 57 12.34 -7.33 -10.16
N ASP A 58 13.33 -7.90 -10.87
CA ASP A 58 13.62 -9.36 -10.82
C ASP A 58 13.96 -9.81 -9.39
N THR A 59 14.71 -9.00 -8.64
CA THR A 59 15.08 -9.30 -7.25
C THR A 59 13.84 -9.35 -6.35
N VAL A 60 12.94 -8.38 -6.48
CA VAL A 60 11.68 -8.33 -5.73
C VAL A 60 10.76 -9.50 -6.11
N LEU A 61 10.67 -9.84 -7.39
CA LEU A 61 9.90 -10.98 -7.89
C LEU A 61 10.37 -12.30 -7.29
N ARG A 62 11.68 -12.56 -7.29
CA ARG A 62 12.25 -13.77 -6.68
C ARG A 62 11.99 -13.86 -5.18
N ALA A 63 12.11 -12.74 -4.47
CA ALA A 63 11.83 -12.70 -3.03
C ALA A 63 10.35 -13.00 -2.73
N LEU A 64 9.43 -12.44 -3.53
CA LEU A 64 8.00 -12.69 -3.40
C LEU A 64 7.65 -14.15 -3.72
N ASP A 65 8.21 -14.70 -4.81
CA ASP A 65 8.01 -16.07 -5.23
C ASP A 65 8.46 -17.07 -4.15
N ALA A 66 9.68 -16.91 -3.63
CA ALA A 66 10.21 -17.76 -2.55
C ALA A 66 9.31 -17.73 -1.30
N ARG A 67 8.77 -16.56 -0.95
CA ARG A 67 7.89 -16.40 0.21
C ARG A 67 6.51 -17.04 -0.01
N LEU A 68 5.96 -16.93 -1.22
CA LEU A 68 4.69 -17.58 -1.59
C LEU A 68 4.85 -19.10 -1.66
N ALA A 69 5.94 -19.59 -2.25
CA ALA A 69 6.25 -21.02 -2.32
C ALA A 69 6.43 -21.61 -0.90
N GLY A 70 7.14 -20.92 -0.01
CA GLY A 70 7.29 -21.33 1.39
C GLY A 70 5.96 -21.37 2.14
N ARG A 71 5.04 -20.45 1.86
CA ARG A 71 3.69 -20.45 2.44
C ARG A 71 2.80 -21.55 1.87
N ALA A 72 2.92 -21.85 0.57
CA ALA A 72 2.17 -22.92 -0.10
C ALA A 72 2.63 -24.32 0.34
N ALA A 73 3.92 -24.49 0.65
CA ALA A 73 4.47 -25.75 1.15
C ALA A 73 4.15 -26.03 2.63
N ALA A 74 3.73 -25.00 3.38
CA ALA A 74 3.38 -25.08 4.80
C ALA A 74 1.86 -25.15 5.06
N ALA A 75 1.05 -25.13 3.99
CA ALA A 75 -0.42 -25.22 4.01
C ALA A 75 -0.88 -26.64 3.67
#